data_AF-A0A9D4VSE7-F1
#
_entry.id   AF-A0A9D4VSE7-F1
#
_cell.length_a   1.000
_cell.length_b   1.000
_cell.length_c   1.000
_cell.angle_alpha   90.00
_cell.angle_beta   90.00
_cell.angle_gamma   90.00
#
_symmetry.space_group_name_H-M   'P 1'
#
loop_
_entity.id
_entity.type
_entity.pdbx_description
1 polymer ?
#
loop_
_entity_poly.entity_id
_entity_poly.type
_entity_poly.pdbx_seq_one_letter_code
_entity_poly.pdbx_strand_id
1 'polypeptide(L)'
;MFGWIDLKVDEAVQELNDLHFQANFLEGNGSRPVLEGMDMVKLTDEDNMSLEVELTEEKIKDTFWYCNGNKSPGPDGFSSSFFQVCWETVKKDVV
;
A
#
# COMPACT_ATOMS: atom_id res chain seq x y z
N MET A 1 -27.06 -6.62 23.14
CA MET A 1 -27.13 -5.37 23.93
C MET A 1 -25.75 -5.09 24.51
N PHE A 2 -24.73 -4.76 23.70
CA PHE A 2 -23.38 -4.31 24.16
C PHE A 2 -22.54 -3.61 23.07
N GLY A 3 -22.94 -3.66 21.79
CA GLY A 3 -22.13 -3.14 20.67
C GLY A 3 -21.75 -1.65 20.71
N TRP A 4 -22.36 -0.83 21.56
CA TRP A 4 -21.97 0.58 21.75
C TRP A 4 -20.66 0.74 22.54
N ILE A 5 -20.30 -0.26 23.37
CA ILE A 5 -19.05 -0.26 24.12
C ILE A 5 -17.91 -0.71 23.19
N ASP A 6 -18.14 -1.75 22.39
CA ASP A 6 -17.17 -2.25 21.43
C ASP A 6 -16.85 -1.20 20.34
N LEU A 7 -17.87 -0.52 19.80
CA LEU A 7 -17.68 0.59 18.83
C LEU A 7 -16.78 1.71 19.36
N LYS A 8 -16.94 2.10 20.63
CA LYS A 8 -16.11 3.15 21.25
C LYS A 8 -14.67 2.70 21.50
N VAL A 9 -14.46 1.41 21.73
CA VAL A 9 -13.13 0.83 21.87
C VAL A 9 -12.42 0.82 20.52
N ASP A 10 -13.12 0.39 19.45
CA ASP A 10 -12.57 0.36 18.10
C ASP A 10 -12.21 1.78 17.59
N GLU A 11 -13.07 2.77 17.81
CA GLU A 11 -12.80 4.18 17.49
C GLU A 11 -11.55 4.70 18.23
N ALA A 12 -11.43 4.41 19.53
CA ALA A 12 -10.28 4.84 20.33
C ALA A 12 -8.97 4.15 19.91
N VAL A 13 -9.02 2.88 19.51
CA VAL A 13 -7.86 2.14 18.97
C VAL A 13 -7.44 2.73 17.63
N GLN A 14 -8.39 3.09 16.77
CA GLN A 14 -8.10 3.74 15.50
C GLN A 14 -7.43 5.10 15.70
N GLU A 15 -7.98 5.94 16.57
CA GLU A 15 -7.42 7.26 16.89
C GLU A 15 -5.99 7.15 17.46
N LEU A 16 -5.74 6.17 18.33
CA LEU A 16 -4.40 5.91 18.87
C LEU A 16 -3.40 5.49 17.76
N ASN A 17 -3.82 4.62 16.84
CA ASN A 17 -3.00 4.19 15.71
C ASN A 17 -2.69 5.38 14.79
N ASP A 18 -3.68 6.20 14.47
CA ASP A 18 -3.51 7.36 13.62
C ASP A 18 -2.54 8.36 14.25
N LEU A 19 -2.66 8.64 15.55
CA LEU A 19 -1.72 9.49 16.30
C LEU A 19 -0.30 8.89 16.33
N HIS A 20 -0.18 7.58 16.54
CA HIS A 20 1.10 6.88 16.56
C HIS A 20 1.83 7.02 15.22
N PHE A 21 1.14 6.76 14.11
CA PHE A 21 1.74 6.88 12.78
C PHE A 21 2.00 8.33 12.40
N GLN A 22 1.09 9.26 12.71
CA GLN A 22 1.33 10.69 12.49
C GLN A 22 2.61 11.15 13.20
N ALA A 23 2.81 10.79 14.46
CA ALA A 23 4.03 11.14 15.20
C ALA A 23 5.31 10.56 14.57
N ASN A 24 5.24 9.36 13.98
CA ASN A 24 6.37 8.70 13.33
C ASN A 24 6.67 9.22 11.92
N PHE A 25 5.64 9.68 11.19
CA PHE A 25 5.77 10.20 9.83
C PHE A 25 6.00 11.72 9.76
N LEU A 26 5.82 12.42 10.88
CA LEU A 26 6.32 13.79 11.01
C LEU A 26 7.85 13.74 11.13
N GLU A 27 8.55 13.93 10.00
CA GLU A 27 10.00 14.12 10.00
C GLU A 27 10.33 15.28 10.96
N GLY A 28 10.96 14.97 12.09
CA GLY A 28 11.68 15.97 12.86
C GLY A 28 12.77 16.57 11.96
N ASN A 29 13.05 17.86 12.11
CA ASN A 29 14.04 18.62 11.32
C ASN A 29 15.51 18.14 11.55
N GLY A 30 15.70 16.91 12.01
CA GLY A 30 16.98 16.27 12.29
C GLY A 30 17.64 15.81 11.01
N SER A 31 18.79 16.43 10.71
CA SER A 31 19.89 15.96 9.87
C SER A 31 19.55 14.80 8.93
N ARG A 32 18.79 15.07 7.87
CA ARG A 32 18.65 14.12 6.75
C ARG A 32 20.06 13.79 6.25
N PRO A 33 20.44 12.50 6.14
CA PRO A 33 21.76 12.15 5.66
C PRO A 33 21.95 12.75 4.27
N VAL A 34 22.95 13.61 4.12
CA VAL A 34 23.34 14.15 2.83
C VAL A 34 24.06 13.02 2.09
N LEU A 35 23.48 12.54 0.99
CA LEU A 35 24.03 11.47 0.15
C LEU A 35 25.21 11.96 -0.71
N GLU A 36 26.03 12.86 -0.18
CA GLU A 36 27.23 13.35 -0.88
C GLU A 36 28.28 12.23 -0.97
N GLY A 37 28.76 11.97 -2.17
CA GLY A 37 29.78 10.94 -2.44
C GLY A 37 29.25 9.50 -2.57
N MET A 38 27.92 9.30 -2.61
CA MET A 38 27.35 8.02 -3.04
C MET A 38 27.21 7.98 -4.55
N ASP A 39 27.87 7.02 -5.19
CA ASP A 39 27.61 6.67 -6.59
C ASP A 39 26.25 5.97 -6.68
N MET A 40 25.19 6.75 -6.86
CA MET A 40 23.87 6.20 -7.15
C MET A 40 23.90 5.56 -8.54
N VAL A 41 23.76 4.23 -8.56
CA VAL A 41 23.58 3.50 -9.82
C VAL A 41 22.31 4.03 -10.48
N LYS A 42 22.47 4.59 -11.68
CA LYS A 42 21.34 4.99 -12.51
C LYS A 42 20.77 3.75 -13.20
N LEU A 43 19.46 3.74 -13.37
CA LEU A 43 18.79 2.79 -14.23
C LEU A 43 19.35 2.91 -15.65
N THR A 44 19.52 1.77 -16.30
CA THR A 44 19.90 1.73 -17.71
C THR A 44 18.75 2.21 -18.59
N ASP A 45 19.03 2.54 -19.86
CA ASP A 45 17.95 2.88 -20.80
C ASP A 45 16.98 1.70 -20.98
N GLU A 46 17.47 0.46 -20.87
CA GLU A 46 16.63 -0.74 -20.94
C GLU A 46 15.71 -0.87 -19.72
N ASP A 47 16.22 -0.60 -18.51
CA ASP A 47 15.40 -0.54 -17.31
C ASP A 47 14.30 0.53 -17.45
N ASN A 48 14.65 1.72 -17.95
CA ASN A 48 13.68 2.79 -18.17
C ASN A 48 12.58 2.38 -19.16
N MET A 49 12.97 1.79 -20.30
CA MET A 49 12.00 1.28 -21.28
C MET A 49 11.08 0.20 -20.68
N SER A 50 11.60 -0.66 -19.80
CA SER A 50 10.79 -1.69 -19.13
C SER A 50 9.74 -1.11 -18.16
N LEU A 51 10.04 0.04 -17.56
CA LEU A 51 9.14 0.77 -16.66
C LEU A 51 8.07 1.55 -17.44
N GLU A 52 8.35 1.94 -18.69
CA GLU A 52 7.44 2.68 -19.57
C GLU A 52 6.48 1.78 -20.37
N VAL A 53 6.60 0.45 -20.24
CA VAL A 53 5.72 -0.47 -20.98
C VAL A 53 4.26 -0.31 -20.56
N GLU A 54 3.35 -0.43 -21.53
CA GLU A 54 1.91 -0.28 -21.28
C GLU A 54 1.41 -1.25 -20.21
N LEU A 55 0.47 -0.76 -19.38
CA LEU A 55 -0.23 -1.58 -18.41
C LEU A 55 -1.28 -2.42 -19.12
N THR A 56 -1.17 -3.74 -18.99
CA THR A 56 -2.13 -4.71 -19.54
C THR A 56 -2.93 -5.37 -18.42
N GLU A 57 -4.14 -5.86 -18.72
CA GLU A 57 -4.95 -6.64 -17.77
C GLU A 57 -4.12 -7.78 -17.15
N GLU A 58 -3.37 -8.50 -18.00
CA GLU A 58 -2.50 -9.61 -17.60
C GLU A 58 -1.43 -9.16 -16.62
N LYS A 59 -0.72 -8.07 -16.91
CA LYS A 59 0.34 -7.55 -16.03
C LYS A 59 -0.22 -7.06 -14.70
N ILE A 60 -1.39 -6.42 -14.70
CA ILE A 60 -2.08 -5.98 -13.48
C ILE A 60 -2.47 -7.22 -12.66
N LYS A 61 -3.10 -8.21 -13.29
CA LYS A 61 -3.52 -9.46 -12.66
C LYS A 61 -2.33 -10.21 -12.06
N ASP A 62 -1.27 -10.42 -12.82
CA ASP A 62 -0.08 -11.14 -12.35
C ASP A 62 0.58 -10.45 -11.16
N THR A 63 0.71 -9.12 -11.22
CA THR A 63 1.25 -8.32 -10.10
C THR A 63 0.35 -8.44 -8.86
N PHE A 64 -0.96 -8.49 -9.06
CA PHE A 64 -1.93 -8.60 -7.97
C PHE A 64 -1.93 -9.98 -7.32
N TRP A 65 -1.68 -11.05 -8.08
CA TRP A 65 -1.51 -12.41 -7.56
C TRP A 65 -0.14 -12.67 -6.95
N TYR A 66 0.88 -11.95 -7.41
CA TYR A 66 2.20 -11.95 -6.79
C TYR A 66 2.15 -11.37 -5.37
N CYS A 67 1.27 -10.39 -5.13
CA CYS A 67 1.03 -9.86 -3.79
C CYS A 67 0.43 -10.94 -2.86
N ASN A 68 1.10 -11.22 -1.74
CA ASN A 68 0.61 -12.18 -0.75
C ASN A 68 -0.76 -11.74 -0.18
N GLY A 69 -1.80 -12.55 -0.39
CA GLY A 69 -3.17 -12.24 0.03
C GLY A 69 -3.40 -12.18 1.55
N ASN A 70 -2.44 -12.65 2.34
CA ASN A 70 -2.48 -12.66 3.81
C ASN A 70 -1.98 -11.35 4.46
N LYS A 71 -1.90 -10.25 3.70
CA LYS A 71 -1.67 -8.93 4.27
C LYS A 71 -2.88 -8.49 5.09
N SER A 72 -2.64 -7.72 6.15
CA SER A 72 -3.70 -7.11 6.95
C SER A 72 -4.63 -6.28 6.04
N PRO A 73 -5.96 -6.31 6.27
CA PRO A 73 -6.90 -5.50 5.53
C PRO A 73 -6.62 -4.01 5.70
N GLY A 74 -7.00 -3.22 4.70
CA GLY A 74 -6.96 -1.77 4.80
C GLY A 74 -8.00 -1.24 5.80
N PRO A 75 -8.07 0.09 5.98
CA PRO A 75 -9.14 0.73 6.75
C PRO A 75 -10.55 0.41 6.25
N ASP A 76 -10.67 -0.06 5.00
CA ASP A 76 -11.91 -0.54 4.37
C ASP A 76 -12.32 -1.95 4.81
N GLY A 77 -11.48 -2.66 5.55
CA GLY A 77 -11.73 -4.01 6.05
C GLY A 77 -11.53 -5.12 5.01
N PHE A 78 -11.10 -4.81 3.78
CA PHE A 78 -10.87 -5.81 2.74
C PHE A 78 -9.38 -6.16 2.62
N SER A 79 -9.07 -7.46 2.58
CA SER A 79 -7.73 -7.95 2.28
C SER A 79 -7.50 -8.05 0.77
N SER A 80 -6.24 -8.11 0.34
CA SER A 80 -5.90 -8.30 -1.09
C SER A 80 -6.52 -9.57 -1.69
N SER A 81 -6.76 -10.60 -0.87
CA SER A 81 -7.46 -11.83 -1.29
C SER A 81 -8.91 -11.59 -1.74
N PHE A 82 -9.63 -10.63 -1.16
CA PHE A 82 -10.98 -10.27 -1.62
C PHE A 82 -10.97 -9.85 -3.08
N PHE A 83 -10.07 -8.93 -3.43
CA PHE A 83 -9.94 -8.40 -4.79
C PHE A 83 -9.43 -9.47 -5.78
N GLN A 84 -8.60 -10.44 -5.33
CA GLN A 84 -8.21 -11.58 -6.16
C GLN A 84 -9.42 -12.45 -6.50
N VAL A 85 -10.29 -12.73 -5.53
CA VAL A 85 -11.53 -13.49 -5.74
C VAL A 85 -12.52 -12.73 -6.64
N CYS A 86 -12.64 -11.42 -6.44
CA CYS A 86 -13.59 -10.57 -7.16
C CYS A 86 -13.04 -9.95 -8.45
N TRP A 87 -11.88 -10.39 -8.93
CA TRP A 87 -11.18 -9.78 -10.07
C TRP A 87 -12.04 -9.60 -11.31
N GLU A 88 -12.86 -10.59 -11.69
CA GLU A 88 -13.73 -10.53 -12.87
C GLU A 88 -14.77 -9.39 -12.82
N THR A 89 -15.10 -8.94 -11.61
CA THR A 89 -15.95 -7.76 -11.39
C THR A 89 -15.12 -6.48 -11.37
N VAL A 90 -14.06 -6.45 -10.54
CA VAL A 90 -13.24 -5.24 -10.28
C VAL A 90 -12.48 -4.78 -11.51
N LYS A 91 -12.01 -5.71 -12.35
CA LYS A 91 -11.18 -5.38 -13.52
C LYS A 91 -11.85 -4.39 -14.49
N LYS A 92 -13.18 -4.34 -14.52
CA LYS A 92 -13.95 -3.45 -15.39
C LYS A 92 -13.81 -1.97 -15.04
N ASP A 93 -13.40 -1.68 -13.81
CA ASP A 93 -13.21 -0.32 -13.30
C ASP A 93 -11.71 0.07 -13.23
N VAL A 94 -10.80 -0.87 -13.51
CA VAL A 94 -9.35 -0.73 -13.36
C VAL A 94 -8.60 -0.82 -14.69
N VAL A 95 -9.15 -1.58 -15.65
CA VAL A 95 -8.59 -1.84 -16.99
C VAL A 95 -9.48 -1.19 -18.04
#